data_AF-A0A5N6AD39-F1
#
_entry.id   AF-A0A5N6AD39-F1
#
_cell.length_a   1.000
_cell.length_b   1.000
_cell.length_c   1.000
_cell.angle_alpha   90.00
_cell.angle_beta   90.00
_cell.angle_gamma   90.00
#
_symmetry.space_group_name_H-M   'P 1'
#
loop_
_entity.id
_entity.type
_entity.pdbx_description
1 polymer ?
#
loop_
_entity_poly.entity_id
_entity_poly.type
_entity_poly.pdbx_seq_one_letter_code
_entity_poly.pdbx_strand_id
1 'polypeptide(L)' 'MTSETSDPRLVRVEKGAASDEELAAVTALLLARAAQRETPAEAGRPGQSTAGWRRLERASAYRAPHSWQG' A
#
# COMPACT_ATOMS: atom_id res chain seq x y z
N MET A 1 0.61 -30.21 0.58
CA MET A 1 -0.33 -29.07 0.65
C MET A 1 -0.09 -28.39 2.00
N THR A 2 0.94 -27.55 2.09
CA THR A 2 1.33 -26.88 3.34
C THR A 2 0.50 -25.62 3.47
N SER A 3 -0.50 -25.65 4.32
CA SER A 3 -1.23 -24.44 4.71
C SER A 3 -0.30 -23.58 5.55
N GLU A 4 0.27 -22.56 4.93
CA GLU A 4 1.09 -21.55 5.59
C GLU A 4 0.16 -20.64 6.41
N THR A 5 0.39 -20.57 7.72
CA THR A 5 -0.38 -19.72 8.63
C THR A 5 -0.13 -18.26 8.28
N SER A 6 -1.04 -17.64 7.52
CA SER A 6 -0.97 -16.23 7.18
C SER A 6 -1.57 -15.39 8.31
N ASP A 7 -0.73 -14.89 9.22
CA ASP A 7 -1.14 -13.79 10.09
C ASP A 7 -1.15 -12.50 9.25
N PRO A 8 -2.31 -11.82 9.11
CA PRO A 8 -2.42 -10.60 8.30
C PRO A 8 -1.58 -9.43 8.81
N ARG A 9 -0.97 -9.55 10.00
CA ARG A 9 -0.07 -8.54 10.57
C ARG A 9 1.38 -8.71 10.15
N LEU A 10 1.74 -9.85 9.56
CA LEU A 10 3.11 -10.14 9.16
C LEU A 10 3.34 -9.73 7.69
N VAL A 11 4.55 -9.23 7.41
CA VAL A 11 5.02 -8.93 6.05
C VAL A 11 5.93 -10.06 5.59
N ARG A 12 5.73 -10.55 4.37
CA ARG A 12 6.51 -11.63 3.77
C ARG A 12 7.14 -11.20 2.45
N VAL A 13 8.36 -11.66 2.21
CA VAL A 13 9.02 -11.55 0.91
C VAL A 13 8.58 -12.73 0.06
N GLU A 14 7.81 -12.46 -1.00
CA GLU A 14 7.28 -13.50 -1.90
C GLU A 14 8.33 -14.05 -2.87
N LYS A 15 9.29 -13.21 -3.27
CA LYS A 15 10.32 -13.52 -4.26
C LYS A 15 11.61 -12.77 -3.94
N GLY A 16 12.74 -13.44 -4.15
CA GLY A 16 14.07 -12.89 -3.83
C GLY A 16 14.37 -12.87 -2.33
N ALA A 17 15.42 -12.15 -1.96
CA ALA A 17 15.79 -11.89 -0.58
C ALA A 17 15.95 -10.38 -0.40
N ALA A 18 15.39 -9.84 0.67
CA ALA A 18 15.63 -8.45 1.05
C ALA A 18 17.01 -8.35 1.71
N SER A 19 17.77 -7.33 1.34
CA SER A 19 18.97 -6.95 2.08
C SER A 19 18.61 -6.38 3.46
N ASP A 20 19.59 -6.36 4.36
CA ASP A 20 19.42 -5.77 5.69
C ASP A 20 18.99 -4.29 5.63
N GLU A 21 19.50 -3.54 4.65
CA GLU A 21 19.15 -2.14 4.43
C GLU A 21 17.69 -1.97 3.97
N GLU A 22 17.23 -2.80 3.03
CA GLU A 22 15.84 -2.79 2.58
C GLU A 22 14.88 -3.19 3.71
N LEU A 23 15.24 -4.19 4.52
CA LEU A 23 14.44 -4.61 5.68
C LEU A 23 14.36 -3.49 6.73
N ALA A 24 15.48 -2.82 7.00
CA ALA A 24 15.52 -1.67 7.90
C ALA A 24 14.65 -0.51 7.39
N ALA A 25 14.72 -0.21 6.08
CA ALA A 25 13.93 0.86 5.47
C ALA A 25 12.42 0.60 5.57
N VAL A 26 11.96 -0.62 5.24
CA VAL A 26 10.54 -0.98 5.36
C VAL A 26 10.08 -0.94 6.82
N THR A 27 10.90 -1.43 7.75
CA THR A 27 10.58 -1.39 9.19
C THR A 27 10.45 0.04 9.69
N ALA A 28 11.41 0.92 9.35
CA ALA A 28 11.37 2.33 9.72
C ALA A 28 10.11 3.03 9.18
N LEU A 29 9.73 2.73 7.92
CA LEU A 29 8.51 3.26 7.31
C LEU A 29 7.25 2.82 8.06
N LEU A 30 7.15 1.53 8.43
CA LEU A 30 6.00 1.00 9.18
C LEU A 30 5.88 1.65 10.56
N LEU A 31 7.00 1.81 11.28
CA LEU A 31 7.02 2.49 12.58
C LEU A 31 6.62 3.97 12.45
N ALA A 32 7.14 4.68 11.45
CA ALA A 32 6.79 6.07 11.21
C ALA A 32 5.29 6.26 10.90
N ARG A 33 4.68 5.29 10.19
CA ARG A 33 3.23 5.28 9.91
C ARG A 33 2.40 4.96 11.14
N ALA A 34 2.86 4.04 11.99
CA ALA A 34 2.19 3.71 13.24
C ALA A 34 2.18 4.92 14.19
N ALA A 35 3.31 5.60 14.34
CA ALA A 35 3.41 6.82 15.15
C ALA A 35 2.48 7.94 14.68
N GLN A 36 2.28 8.10 13.36
CA GLN A 36 1.33 9.08 12.80
C GLN A 36 -0.15 8.74 13.01
N ARG A 37 -0.49 7.49 13.35
CA ARG A 37 -1.89 7.10 13.65
C ARG A 37 -2.30 7.43 15.08
N GLU A 38 -1.35 7.65 15.97
CA GLU A 38 -1.60 7.96 17.39
C GLU A 38 -2.03 9.42 17.61
N THR A 39 -1.74 10.32 16.66
CA THR A 39 -2.39 11.63 16.60
C THR A 39 -3.84 11.45 16.18
N PRO A 40 -4.84 11.96 16.93
CA PRO A 40 -6.23 11.94 16.51
C PRO A 40 -6.30 12.62 15.14
N ALA A 41 -6.54 11.84 14.10
CA ALA A 41 -6.76 12.39 12.78
C ALA A 41 -8.02 13.24 12.89
N GLU A 42 -7.85 14.56 12.86
CA GLU A 42 -8.90 15.51 12.50
C GLU A 42 -9.70 14.85 11.36
N ALA A 43 -11.01 14.71 11.55
CA ALA A 43 -11.89 13.98 10.65
C ALA A 43 -11.92 14.65 9.26
N GLY A 44 -10.93 14.32 8.45
CA GLY A 44 -10.72 14.87 7.12
C GLY A 44 -10.01 13.81 6.30
N ARG A 45 -10.66 12.67 6.09
CA ARG A 45 -10.22 11.70 5.09
C ARG A 45 -10.21 12.41 3.73
N PRO A 46 -9.07 12.64 3.05
CA PRO A 46 -9.15 12.59 1.61
C PRO A 46 -9.65 11.18 1.29
N GLY A 47 -10.77 11.10 0.56
CA GLY A 47 -11.43 9.84 0.22
C GLY A 47 -10.37 8.83 -0.22
N GLN A 48 -10.47 7.61 0.31
CA GLN A 48 -9.65 6.49 -0.09
C GLN A 48 -9.58 6.51 -1.63
N SER A 49 -8.40 6.76 -2.19
CA SER A 49 -8.16 6.45 -3.60
C SER A 49 -8.13 4.93 -3.69
N THR A 50 -9.31 4.32 -3.55
CA THR A 50 -9.56 3.01 -4.10
C THR A 50 -9.26 3.18 -5.58
N ALA A 51 -8.15 2.61 -6.03
CA ALA A 51 -7.85 2.48 -7.45
C ALA A 51 -9.13 1.93 -8.10
N GLY A 52 -9.84 2.80 -8.82
CA GLY A 52 -11.13 2.47 -9.39
C GLY A 52 -10.86 1.41 -10.43
N TRP A 53 -11.06 0.14 -10.07
CA TRP A 53 -11.11 -0.98 -11.00
C TRP A 53 -12.34 -0.76 -11.89
N ARG A 54 -12.17 0.17 -12.82
CA ARG A 54 -13.19 0.60 -13.76
C ARG A 54 -13.09 -0.32 -14.95
N ARG A 55 -14.24 -0.78 -15.39
CA ARG A 55 -14.42 -1.47 -16.67
C ARG A 55 -13.85 -0.59 -17.79
N LEU A 56 -12.73 -1.03 -18.39
CA LEU A 56 -12.04 -0.26 -19.42
C LEU A 56 -12.95 0.04 -20.61
N GLU A 57 -13.93 -0.83 -20.89
CA GLU A 57 -14.95 -0.66 -21.92
C GLU A 57 -15.87 0.56 -21.71
N ARG A 58 -15.89 1.15 -20.51
CA ARG A 58 -16.67 2.37 -20.18
C ARG A 58 -15.82 3.59 -19.85
N ALA A 59 -14.49 3.47 -19.89
CA ALA A 59 -13.59 4.59 -19.66
C ALA A 59 -13.25 5.27 -21.00
N SER A 60 -13.27 6.60 -21.04
CA SER A 60 -12.76 7.36 -22.18
C SER A 60 -11.34 6.91 -22.51
N ALA A 61 -11.09 6.54 -23.76
CA ALA A 61 -9.80 6.06 -24.20
C ALA A 61 -8.76 7.17 -24.01
N TYR A 62 -7.67 6.82 -23.31
CA TYR A 62 -6.50 7.65 -23.00
C TYR A 62 -6.59 8.53 -21.73
N ARG A 63 -5.76 8.18 -20.74
CA ARG A 63 -5.38 9.05 -19.61
C ARG A 63 -3.90 9.34 -19.77
N ALA A 64 -3.51 10.62 -19.74
CA ALA A 64 -2.12 10.99 -19.96
C ALA A 64 -1.19 10.38 -18.87
N PRO A 65 0.04 9.96 -19.21
CA PRO A 65 0.95 9.25 -18.29
C PRO A 65 1.27 9.97 -16.98
N HIS A 66 1.06 11.29 -16.91
CA HIS A 66 1.34 12.12 -15.74
C HIS A 66 0.18 12.20 -14.74
N SER A 67 -0.93 11.51 -14.96
CA SER A 67 -2.13 11.58 -14.12
C SER A 67 -2.26 10.39 -13.16
N TRP A 68 -1.26 10.23 -12.30
CA TRP A 68 -1.21 9.14 -11.30
C TRP A 68 -1.89 9.49 -9.98
N GLN A 69 -2.30 10.75 -9.78
CA GLN A 69 -3.13 11.14 -8.64
C GLN A 69 -4.60 11.12 -9.05
N GLY A 70 -5.20 9.94 -8.90
CA GLY A 70 -6.65 9.79 -8.73
C GLY A 70 -6.90 9.26 -7.33
#